data_AF-A0A9E4GRT3-F1
#
_entry.id   AF-A0A9E4GRT3-F1
#
_cell.length_a   1.000
_cell.length_b   1.000
_cell.length_c   1.000
_cell.angle_alpha   90.00
_cell.angle_beta   90.00
_cell.angle_gamma   90.00
#
_symmetry.space_group_name_H-M   'P 1'
#
loop_
_entity.id
_entity.type
_entity.pdbx_description
1 polymer ?
#
loop_
_entity_poly.entity_id
_entity_poly.type
_entity_poly.pdbx_seq_one_letter_code
_entity_poly.pdbx_strand_id
1 'polypeptide(L)'
;MNINLAPCPSCEGYGWFEDELSGSVSDCDWCSGCGYVYRDASGVDRPIPPQDYAKVAAELERLEAERLKKLGYTGQAKRPGEE
;
A
#
# COMPACT_ATOMS: atom_id res chain seq x y z
N MET A 1 -4.14 3.06 21.29
CA MET A 1 -4.83 3.65 20.11
C MET A 1 -4.91 2.57 19.06
N ASN A 2 -6.11 2.19 18.61
CA ASN A 2 -6.22 1.35 17.43
C ASN A 2 -5.83 2.21 16.23
N ILE A 3 -4.70 1.87 15.61
CA ILE A 3 -4.32 2.42 14.31
C ILE A 3 -5.27 1.81 13.29
N ASN A 4 -6.08 2.65 12.65
CA ASN A 4 -7.02 2.22 11.62
C ASN A 4 -6.48 2.63 10.25
N LEU A 5 -5.94 1.66 9.53
CA LEU A 5 -5.41 1.84 8.19
C LEU A 5 -6.38 1.26 7.17
N ALA A 6 -6.56 1.99 6.07
CA ALA A 6 -7.33 1.57 4.93
C ALA A 6 -6.48 1.66 3.66
N PRO A 7 -6.73 0.84 2.63
CA PRO A 7 -6.16 1.06 1.31
C PRO A 7 -6.48 2.47 0.84
N CYS A 8 -5.50 3.14 0.27
CA CYS A 8 -5.66 4.45 -0.34
C CYS A 8 -6.74 4.37 -1.45
N PRO A 9 -7.89 5.07 -1.36
CA PRO A 9 -8.89 5.07 -2.42
C PRO A 9 -8.43 5.70 -3.74
N SER A 10 -7.34 6.46 -3.76
CA SER A 10 -6.85 7.05 -5.02
C SER A 10 -6.10 6.05 -5.89
N CYS A 11 -5.29 5.18 -5.28
CA CYS A 11 -4.44 4.21 -5.99
C CYS A 11 -4.78 2.77 -5.60
N GLU A 12 -5.95 2.53 -5.02
CA GLU A 12 -6.47 1.21 -4.64
C GLU A 12 -5.51 0.33 -3.83
N GLY A 13 -4.66 0.94 -3.00
CA GLY A 13 -3.67 0.18 -2.22
C GLY A 13 -2.29 -0.01 -2.86
N TYR A 14 -2.09 0.35 -4.14
CA TYR A 14 -0.83 0.08 -4.84
C TYR A 14 0.30 1.03 -4.46
N GLY A 15 -0.01 2.29 -4.18
CA GLY A 15 0.98 3.34 -3.90
C GLY A 15 1.48 4.05 -5.16
N TRP A 16 1.22 3.54 -6.35
CA TRP A 16 1.67 4.10 -7.62
C TRP A 16 0.59 3.98 -8.70
N PHE A 17 0.81 4.65 -9.81
CA PHE A 17 0.02 4.55 -11.04
C PHE A 17 0.92 4.16 -12.20
N GLU A 18 0.38 3.35 -13.11
CA GLU A 18 1.01 3.03 -14.39
C GLU A 18 0.28 3.76 -15.51
N ASP A 19 1.02 4.49 -16.34
CA ASP A 19 0.49 5.01 -17.59
C ASP A 19 0.66 3.96 -18.69
N GLU A 20 -0.45 3.36 -19.11
CA GLU A 20 -0.46 2.25 -20.09
C GLU A 20 0.09 2.65 -21.47
N LEU A 21 0.08 3.94 -21.83
CA LEU A 21 0.50 4.41 -23.14
C LEU A 21 2.03 4.60 -23.22
N SER A 22 2.63 5.14 -22.16
CA SER A 22 4.05 5.44 -22.06
C SER A 22 4.85 4.36 -21.32
N GLY A 23 4.19 3.50 -20.55
CA GLY A 23 4.81 2.57 -19.61
C GLY A 23 5.46 3.28 -18.41
N SER A 24 5.11 4.56 -18.17
CA SER A 24 5.68 5.31 -17.06
C SER A 24 5.01 4.96 -15.73
N VAL A 25 5.81 4.95 -14.67
CA VAL A 25 5.36 4.69 -13.30
C VAL A 25 5.57 5.95 -12.47
N SER A 26 4.52 6.39 -11.79
CA SER A 26 4.58 7.50 -10.83
C SER A 26 4.00 7.11 -9.49
N ASP A 27 4.56 7.67 -8.42
CA ASP A 27 3.98 7.52 -7.10
C ASP A 27 2.61 8.19 -7.03
N CYS A 28 1.71 7.62 -6.23
CA CYS A 28 0.44 8.25 -5.94
C CYS A 28 0.67 9.49 -5.08
N ASP A 29 0.44 10.67 -5.65
CA ASP A 29 0.64 11.96 -4.97
C ASP A 29 -0.13 12.08 -3.65
N TRP A 30 -1.33 11.51 -3.57
CA TRP A 30 -2.19 11.67 -2.40
C TRP A 30 -1.70 10.87 -1.19
N CYS A 31 -1.25 9.62 -1.39
CA CYS A 31 -0.67 8.82 -0.31
C CYS A 31 0.86 8.87 -0.26
N SER A 32 1.48 9.65 -1.16
CA SER A 32 2.93 9.79 -1.31
C SER A 32 3.65 8.44 -1.42
N GLY A 33 3.13 7.54 -2.28
CA GLY A 33 3.74 6.23 -2.48
C GLY A 33 3.34 5.14 -1.47
N CYS A 34 2.65 5.47 -0.37
CA CYS A 34 2.44 4.54 0.73
C CYS A 34 1.44 3.41 0.44
N GLY A 35 0.47 3.63 -0.45
CA GLY A 35 -0.63 2.70 -0.72
C GLY A 35 -1.70 2.65 0.38
N TYR A 36 -1.43 3.15 1.59
CA TYR A 36 -2.38 3.15 2.71
C TYR A 36 -2.58 4.55 3.30
N VAL A 37 -3.72 4.74 3.95
CA VAL A 37 -4.16 5.98 4.59
C VAL A 37 -4.71 5.69 5.99
N TYR A 38 -4.69 6.68 6.87
CA TYR A 38 -5.45 6.61 8.11
C TYR A 38 -6.94 6.82 7.84
N ARG A 39 -7.78 6.04 8.50
CA ARG A 39 -9.23 6.23 8.49
C ARG A 39 -9.74 6.57 9.89
N ASP A 40 -10.35 7.74 10.04
CA ASP A 40 -10.94 8.13 11.32
C ASP A 40 -12.28 7.42 11.61
N ALA A 41 -12.82 7.64 12.82
CA ALA A 41 -14.07 7.01 13.25
C ALA A 41 -15.31 7.46 12.44
N SER A 42 -15.21 8.57 11.71
CA SER A 42 -16.23 9.06 10.79
C SER A 42 -16.04 8.52 9.37
N GLY A 43 -15.03 7.67 9.15
CA GLY A 43 -14.72 7.07 7.85
C GLY A 43 -13.94 7.99 6.93
N VAL A 44 -13.39 9.10 7.43
CA VAL A 44 -12.62 10.04 6.60
C VAL A 44 -11.18 9.56 6.47
N ASP A 45 -10.73 9.45 5.23
CA ASP A 45 -9.39 9.03 4.87
C ASP A 45 -8.41 10.20 4.83
N ARG A 46 -7.23 10.00 5.43
CA ARG A 46 -6.16 11.00 5.50
C ARG A 46 -4.80 10.37 5.21
N PRO A 47 -3.91 11.04 4.45
CA PRO A 47 -2.56 10.57 4.24
C PRO A 47 -1.84 10.32 5.57
N ILE A 48 -1.04 9.26 5.61
CA ILE A 48 -0.18 8.97 6.77
C ILE A 48 0.94 10.02 6.75
N PRO A 49 1.08 10.85 7.80
CA PRO A 49 2.11 11.85 7.83
C PRO A 49 3.49 11.20 8.03
N PRO A 50 4.57 11.74 7.45
CA PRO A 50 5.88 11.08 7.46
C PRO A 50 6.43 10.72 8.85
N GLN A 51 6.16 11.56 9.85
CA GLN A 51 6.56 11.31 11.25
C GLN A 51 5.91 10.07 11.88
N ASP A 52 4.85 9.54 11.26
CA ASP A 52 4.12 8.38 11.76
C ASP A 52 4.52 7.08 11.06
N TYR A 53 5.30 7.13 9.96
CA TYR A 53 5.69 5.91 9.24
C TYR A 53 6.34 4.87 10.15
N ALA A 54 7.27 5.27 11.03
CA ALA A 54 7.89 4.35 11.98
C ALA A 54 6.89 3.71 12.96
N LYS A 55 5.78 4.39 13.28
CA LYS A 55 4.74 3.89 14.20
C LYS A 55 3.85 2.85 13.54
N VAL A 56 3.68 2.92 12.22
CA VAL A 56 2.76 2.08 11.46
C VAL A 56 3.46 1.08 10.56
N ALA A 57 4.79 1.13 10.45
CA ALA A 57 5.58 0.29 9.55
C ALA A 57 5.25 -1.21 9.67
N ALA A 58 5.24 -1.75 10.89
CA ALA A 58 4.93 -3.16 11.12
C ALA A 58 3.52 -3.55 10.66
N GLU A 59 2.56 -2.63 10.77
CA GLU A 59 1.19 -2.86 10.32
C GLU A 59 1.07 -2.76 8.80
N LEU A 60 1.77 -1.80 8.18
CA LEU A 60 1.85 -1.69 6.72
C LEU A 60 2.46 -2.95 6.09
N GLU A 61 3.55 -3.47 6.66
CA GLU A 61 4.16 -4.71 6.18
C GLU A 61 3.20 -5.91 6.30
N ARG A 62 2.48 -6.01 7.43
CA ARG A 62 1.45 -7.05 7.63
C ARG A 62 0.36 -6.96 6.58
N LEU A 63 -0.16 -5.75 6.34
CA LEU A 63 -1.23 -5.50 5.37
C LEU A 63 -0.78 -5.80 3.94
N GLU A 64 0.45 -5.46 3.57
CA GLU A 64 0.98 -5.78 2.24
C GLU A 64 1.17 -7.29 2.06
N ALA A 65 1.69 -7.99 3.07
CA ALA A 65 1.78 -9.44 3.03
C ALA A 65 0.41 -10.11 2.85
N GLU A 66 -0.65 -9.57 3.47
CA GLU A 66 -2.02 -10.03 3.27
C GLU A 66 -2.55 -9.72 1.87
N ARG A 67 -2.23 -8.53 1.33
CA ARG A 67 -2.61 -8.13 -0.03
C ARG A 67 -1.96 -9.04 -1.07
N LEU A 68 -0.66 -9.27 -0.95
CA LEU A 68 0.08 -10.18 -1.83
C LEU A 68 -0.51 -11.59 -1.79
N LYS A 69 -0.84 -12.12 -0.61
CA LYS A 69 -1.51 -13.43 -0.48
C LYS A 69 -2.85 -13.47 -1.23
N LYS A 70 -3.65 -12.40 -1.15
CA LYS A 70 -4.92 -12.29 -1.90
C LYS A 70 -4.70 -12.24 -3.42
N LEU A 71 -3.58 -11.68 -3.86
CA LEU A 71 -3.16 -11.70 -5.27
C LEU A 71 -2.56 -13.05 -5.71
N GLY A 72 -2.55 -14.06 -4.85
CA GLY A 72 -2.03 -15.40 -5.15
C GLY A 72 -0.56 -15.59 -4.81
N TYR A 73 0.09 -14.63 -4.14
CA TYR A 73 1.46 -14.82 -3.67
C TYR A 73 1.49 -15.84 -2.53
N THR A 74 2.24 -16.92 -2.71
CA THR A 74 2.34 -18.03 -1.74
C THR A 74 3.52 -17.88 -0.77
N GLY A 75 4.32 -16.81 -0.88
CA GLY A 75 5.47 -16.57 0.00
C GLY A 75 6.79 -17.17 -0.49
N GLN A 76 6.81 -17.77 -1.68
CA GLN A 76 8.05 -18.22 -2.31
C GLN A 76 8.45 -17.22 -3.39
N ALA A 77 9.58 -16.54 -3.19
CA ALA A 77 10.26 -15.89 -4.29
C ALA A 77 10.68 -16.99 -5.27
N LYS A 78 10.18 -16.92 -6.52
CA LYS A 78 10.66 -17.82 -7.58
C LYS A 78 12.16 -17.63 -7.70
N ARG A 79 12.94 -18.71 -7.64
CA ARG A 79 14.36 -18.64 -7.99
C ARG A 79 14.47 -18.36 -9.49
N PRO A 80 15.55 -17.70 -9.96
CA PRO A 80 15.77 -17.56 -11.40
C PRO A 80 15.72 -18.94 -12.07
N GLY A 81 14.74 -19.14 -12.96
CA GLY A 81 14.51 -20.42 -13.67
C GLY A 81 13.36 -21.30 -13.15
N GLU A 82 12.65 -20.91 -12.10
CA GLU A 82 11.39 -21.55 -11.70
C GLU A 82 10.21 -20.88 -12.43
N GLU A 83 9.54 -21.60 -13.33
CA GLU A 83 8.29 -21.19 -14.01
C GLU A 83 7.05 -21.42 -13.14
#